data_AF-A0A381PRE7-F1
#
_entry.id   AF-A0A381PRE7-F1
#
_cell.length_a   1.000
_cell.length_b   1.000
_cell.length_c   1.000
_cell.angle_alpha   90.00
_cell.angle_beta   90.00
_cell.angle_gamma   90.00
#
_symmetry.space_group_name_H-M   'P 1'
#
loop_
_entity.id
_entity.type
_entity.pdbx_description
1 polymer ?
#
loop_
_entity_poly.entity_id
_entity_poly.type
_entity_poly.pdbx_seq_one_letter_code
_entity_poly.pdbx_strand_id
1 'polypeptide(L)'
;MAEETNEEMLKRISENRGYSLEMHRIMAEVDIDWVTSYNQFIDATYTGQRLLDRKTKELLQVAVEAALKADIDQIQAHIRVAIKEGASPMEVLEAMQCVIMPMGALAYRRGLQAWSAETGIGLEN
;
A
#
# COMPACT_ATOMS: atom_id res chain seq x y z
N MET A 1 28.54 -9.83 13.75
CA MET A 1 27.91 -8.82 12.88
C MET A 1 27.36 -7.76 13.81
N ALA A 2 27.57 -6.46 13.54
CA ALA A 2 27.04 -5.42 14.40
C ALA A 2 25.49 -5.49 14.42
N GLU A 3 24.89 -5.25 15.57
CA GLU A 3 23.44 -5.17 15.75
C GLU A 3 22.91 -3.98 14.92
N GLU A 4 21.90 -4.19 14.07
CA GLU A 4 21.24 -3.14 13.27
C GLU A 4 20.62 -2.12 14.23
N THR A 5 20.85 -0.82 14.00
CA THR A 5 20.23 0.23 14.83
C THR A 5 18.74 0.40 14.47
N ASN A 6 17.94 0.89 15.42
CA ASN A 6 16.50 1.11 15.19
C ASN A 6 16.21 2.03 13.98
N GLU A 7 17.06 3.04 13.76
CA GLU A 7 16.95 3.95 12.61
C GLU A 7 17.22 3.24 11.28
N GLU A 8 18.25 2.39 11.22
CA GLU A 8 18.57 1.59 10.03
C GLU A 8 17.44 0.61 9.71
N MET A 9 16.88 -0.04 10.74
CA MET A 9 15.75 -0.95 10.59
C MET A 9 14.52 -0.23 10.02
N LEU A 10 14.14 0.92 10.58
CA LEU A 10 13.00 1.72 10.13
C LEU A 10 13.16 2.17 8.67
N LYS A 11 14.36 2.61 8.31
CA LYS A 11 14.68 3.01 6.95
C LYS A 11 14.48 1.85 5.97
N ARG A 12 15.03 0.67 6.30
CA ARG A 12 14.89 -0.55 5.49
C ARG A 12 13.42 -0.98 5.33
N ILE A 13 12.62 -0.88 6.40
CA ILE A 13 11.18 -1.20 6.36
C ILE A 13 10.46 -0.26 5.39
N SER A 14 10.72 1.05 5.47
CA SER A 14 10.14 2.04 4.58
C SER A 14 10.53 1.79 3.11
N GLU A 15 11.80 1.48 2.86
CA GLU A 15 12.31 1.20 1.51
C GLU A 15 11.65 -0.05 0.91
N ASN A 16 11.51 -1.13 1.69
CA ASN A 16 10.90 -2.38 1.23
C ASN A 16 9.39 -2.24 0.96
N ARG A 17 8.68 -1.47 1.79
CA ARG A 17 7.25 -1.20 1.60
C ARG A 17 7.00 -0.25 0.44
N GLY A 18 7.89 0.72 0.21
CA GLY A 18 7.72 1.79 -0.77
C GLY A 18 6.96 3.02 -0.23
N TYR A 19 6.57 2.98 1.04
CA TYR A 19 5.97 4.07 1.81
C TYR A 19 6.18 3.84 3.31
N SER A 20 6.04 4.90 4.11
CA SER A 20 6.03 4.81 5.58
C SER A 20 4.78 5.50 6.12
N LEU A 21 4.03 4.76 6.94
CA LEU A 21 2.90 5.30 7.71
C LEU A 21 3.37 5.78 9.08
N GLU A 22 2.69 6.78 9.63
CA GLU A 22 2.98 7.36 10.96
C GLU A 22 3.07 6.29 12.06
N MET A 23 2.21 5.27 12.01
CA MET A 23 2.21 4.15 12.96
C MET A 23 3.56 3.44 13.09
N HIS A 24 4.36 3.35 12.01
CA HIS A 24 5.65 2.64 12.07
C HIS A 24 6.67 3.42 12.90
N ARG A 25 6.68 4.75 12.76
CA ARG A 25 7.58 5.62 13.52
C ARG A 25 7.19 5.59 15.00
N ILE A 26 5.90 5.77 15.30
CA ILE A 26 5.39 5.74 16.68
C ILE A 26 5.74 4.40 17.33
N MET A 27 5.42 3.28 16.68
CA MET A 27 5.66 1.95 17.26
C MET A 27 7.15 1.66 17.46
N ALA A 28 8.04 2.14 16.60
CA ALA A 28 9.47 1.91 16.80
C ALA A 28 10.08 2.75 17.93
N GLU A 29 9.50 3.91 18.23
CA GLU A 29 9.88 4.71 19.40
C GLU A 29 9.44 4.07 20.71
N VAL A 30 8.31 3.35 20.72
CA VAL A 30 7.68 2.84 21.96
C VAL A 30 7.80 1.33 22.18
N ASP A 31 7.91 0.52 21.13
CA ASP A 31 7.93 -0.95 21.19
C ASP A 31 8.59 -1.57 19.92
N ILE A 32 9.91 -1.66 19.96
CA ILE A 32 10.71 -2.17 18.83
C ILE A 32 10.52 -3.68 18.58
N ASP A 33 10.22 -4.45 19.62
CA ASP A 33 9.99 -5.90 19.51
C ASP A 33 8.69 -6.17 18.74
N TRP A 34 7.65 -5.37 19.00
CA TRP A 34 6.43 -5.40 18.21
C TRP A 34 6.69 -5.03 16.74
N VAL A 35 7.45 -3.97 16.46
CA VAL A 35 7.78 -3.57 15.08
C VAL A 35 8.54 -4.68 14.36
N THR A 36 9.46 -5.35 15.05
CA THR A 36 10.21 -6.48 14.50
C THR A 36 9.27 -7.63 14.09
N SER A 37 8.37 -8.01 14.99
CA SER A 37 7.40 -9.08 14.76
C SER A 37 6.40 -8.73 13.65
N TYR A 38 5.90 -7.49 13.65
CA TYR A 38 4.97 -6.98 12.64
C TYR A 38 5.60 -6.94 11.26
N ASN A 39 6.88 -6.58 11.14
CA ASN A 39 7.55 -6.58 9.84
C ASN A 39 7.83 -7.98 9.30
N GLN A 40 8.12 -8.96 10.15
CA GLN A 40 8.22 -10.36 9.73
C GLN A 40 6.87 -10.86 9.20
N PHE A 41 5.77 -10.50 9.85
CA PHE A 41 4.43 -10.81 9.37
C PHE A 41 4.17 -10.18 8.00
N ILE A 42 4.43 -8.88 7.86
CA ILE A 42 4.23 -8.15 6.60
C ILE A 42 5.10 -8.70 5.47
N ASP A 43 6.33 -9.12 5.75
CA ASP A 43 7.18 -9.78 4.77
C ASP A 43 6.58 -11.11 4.29
N ALA A 44 6.14 -11.95 5.23
CA ALA A 44 5.56 -13.24 4.90
C ALA A 44 4.25 -13.15 4.11
N THR A 45 3.45 -12.10 4.31
CA THR A 45 2.12 -11.95 3.71
C THR A 45 2.07 -11.04 2.50
N TYR A 46 2.95 -10.04 2.41
CA TYR A 46 2.81 -8.93 1.47
C TYR A 46 4.13 -8.60 0.77
N THR A 47 5.14 -8.05 1.46
CA THR A 47 6.33 -7.51 0.78
C THR A 47 7.25 -8.59 0.21
N GLY A 48 7.34 -9.76 0.86
CA GLY A 48 8.18 -10.87 0.42
C GLY A 48 7.61 -11.59 -0.80
N GLN A 49 8.46 -11.87 -1.80
CA GLN A 49 8.03 -12.54 -3.04
C GLN A 49 7.55 -13.96 -2.78
N ARG A 50 6.39 -14.32 -3.34
CA ARG A 50 5.80 -15.68 -3.29
C ARG A 50 5.23 -16.05 -4.67
N LEU A 51 4.09 -16.75 -4.72
CA LEU A 51 3.41 -17.09 -5.98
C LEU A 51 2.80 -15.86 -6.66
N LEU A 52 2.19 -14.96 -5.89
CA LEU A 52 1.73 -13.68 -6.41
C LEU A 52 2.90 -12.69 -6.40
N ASP A 53 3.09 -12.00 -7.53
CA ASP A 53 4.04 -10.91 -7.67
C ASP A 53 3.62 -9.67 -6.88
N ARG A 54 4.56 -8.72 -6.74
CA ARG A 54 4.31 -7.49 -5.98
C ARG A 54 3.18 -6.68 -6.61
N LYS A 55 3.19 -6.51 -7.93
CA LYS A 55 2.12 -5.84 -8.70
C LYS A 55 0.73 -6.38 -8.35
N THR A 56 0.52 -7.68 -8.42
CA THR A 56 -0.79 -8.31 -8.14
C THR A 56 -1.22 -8.05 -6.69
N LYS A 57 -0.28 -8.15 -5.74
CA LYS A 57 -0.58 -7.86 -4.33
C LYS A 57 -0.99 -6.40 -4.11
N GLU A 58 -0.32 -5.44 -4.76
CA GLU A 58 -0.72 -4.03 -4.65
C GLU A 58 -2.12 -3.78 -5.23
N LEU A 59 -2.47 -4.41 -6.36
CA LEU A 59 -3.81 -4.31 -6.93
C LEU A 59 -4.89 -4.84 -5.96
N LEU A 60 -4.60 -5.93 -5.25
CA LEU A 60 -5.48 -6.46 -4.19
C LEU A 60 -5.59 -5.48 -3.02
N GLN A 61 -4.48 -4.88 -2.59
CA GLN A 61 -4.49 -3.89 -1.51
C GLN A 61 -5.35 -2.67 -1.88
N VAL A 62 -5.17 -2.11 -3.08
CA VAL A 62 -6.00 -0.99 -3.58
C VAL A 62 -7.48 -1.34 -3.56
N ALA A 63 -7.85 -2.54 -4.04
CA ALA A 63 -9.24 -2.99 -4.06
C ALA A 63 -9.82 -3.12 -2.64
N VAL A 64 -9.08 -3.74 -1.71
CA VAL A 64 -9.54 -3.93 -0.31
C VAL A 64 -9.61 -2.60 0.43
N GLU A 65 -8.61 -1.74 0.31
CA GLU A 65 -8.57 -0.45 0.99
C GLU A 65 -9.65 0.51 0.48
N ALA A 66 -9.91 0.53 -0.83
CA ALA A 66 -11.04 1.27 -1.39
C ALA A 66 -12.38 0.75 -0.81
N ALA A 67 -12.56 -0.56 -0.73
CA ALA A 67 -13.76 -1.19 -0.16
C ALA A 67 -13.95 -0.87 1.34
N LEU A 68 -12.86 -0.84 2.10
CA LEU A 68 -12.84 -0.46 3.52
C LEU A 68 -12.92 1.05 3.73
N LYS A 69 -12.89 1.85 2.65
CA LYS A 69 -12.90 3.32 2.68
C LYS A 69 -11.72 3.89 3.49
N ALA A 70 -10.53 3.29 3.34
CA ALA A 70 -9.30 3.79 3.92
C ALA A 70 -9.02 5.26 3.52
N ASP A 71 -8.10 5.92 4.20
CA ASP A 71 -7.72 7.29 3.86
C ASP A 71 -7.14 7.37 2.45
N ILE A 72 -7.42 8.50 1.77
CA ILE A 72 -7.03 8.70 0.37
C ILE A 72 -5.53 8.52 0.22
N ASP A 73 -4.73 9.12 1.11
CA ASP A 73 -3.28 9.02 1.11
C ASP A 73 -2.78 7.57 1.25
N GLN A 74 -3.49 6.74 2.00
CA GLN A 74 -3.16 5.32 2.16
C GLN A 74 -3.40 4.56 0.85
N ILE A 75 -4.57 4.77 0.23
CA ILE A 75 -4.90 4.17 -1.07
C ILE A 75 -3.89 4.64 -2.13
N GLN A 76 -3.55 5.94 -2.15
CA GLN A 76 -2.55 6.50 -3.06
C GLN A 76 -1.17 5.84 -2.89
N ALA A 77 -0.75 5.55 -1.66
CA ALA A 77 0.52 4.87 -1.41
C ALA A 77 0.58 3.50 -2.09
N HIS A 78 -0.51 2.71 -2.02
CA HIS A 78 -0.60 1.43 -2.72
C HIS A 78 -0.68 1.57 -4.23
N ILE A 79 -1.41 2.56 -4.75
CA ILE A 79 -1.46 2.86 -6.19
C ILE A 79 -0.06 3.21 -6.73
N ARG A 80 0.69 4.05 -6.00
CA ARG A 80 2.06 4.44 -6.35
C ARG A 80 2.98 3.23 -6.45
N VAL A 81 2.91 2.33 -5.46
CA VAL A 81 3.74 1.11 -5.46
C VAL A 81 3.30 0.17 -6.58
N ALA A 82 2.01 -0.01 -6.84
CA ALA A 82 1.52 -0.80 -7.96
C ALA A 82 2.13 -0.33 -9.29
N ILE A 83 2.13 0.99 -9.52
CA ILE A 83 2.70 1.60 -10.74
C ILE A 83 4.21 1.40 -10.80
N LYS A 84 4.93 1.60 -9.68
CA LYS A 84 6.37 1.34 -9.58
C LYS A 84 6.72 -0.12 -9.92
N GLU A 85 5.85 -1.05 -9.58
CA GLU A 85 5.97 -2.49 -9.87
C GLU A 85 5.42 -2.88 -11.26
N GLY A 86 5.11 -1.90 -12.11
CA GLY A 86 4.73 -2.11 -13.51
C GLY A 86 3.24 -2.25 -13.77
N ALA A 87 2.36 -1.85 -12.86
CA ALA A 87 0.95 -1.64 -13.18
C ALA A 87 0.77 -0.36 -14.01
N SER A 88 -0.08 -0.43 -15.03
CA SER A 88 -0.60 0.75 -15.68
C SER A 88 -1.70 1.40 -14.81
N PRO A 89 -1.96 2.71 -14.95
CA PRO A 89 -3.11 3.35 -14.34
C PRO A 89 -4.43 2.61 -14.63
N MET A 90 -4.59 2.09 -15.86
CA MET A 90 -5.80 1.35 -16.23
C MET A 90 -5.93 0.02 -15.49
N GLU A 91 -4.85 -0.73 -15.26
CA GLU A 91 -4.92 -1.98 -14.48
C GLU A 91 -5.36 -1.72 -13.03
N VAL A 92 -4.90 -0.62 -12.42
CA VAL A 92 -5.33 -0.21 -11.08
C VAL A 92 -6.82 0.13 -11.07
N LEU A 93 -7.29 0.88 -12.07
CA LEU A 93 -8.70 1.24 -12.20
C LEU A 93 -9.57 0.00 -12.43
N GLU A 94 -9.16 -0.89 -13.32
CA GLU A 94 -9.87 -2.12 -13.66
C GLU A 94 -9.98 -3.06 -12.45
N ALA A 95 -8.93 -3.18 -11.63
CA ALA A 95 -8.97 -3.98 -10.40
C ALA A 95 -10.10 -3.54 -9.45
N MET A 96 -10.32 -2.23 -9.29
CA MET A 96 -11.45 -1.71 -8.50
C MET A 96 -12.80 -1.97 -9.20
N GLN A 97 -12.86 -1.82 -10.52
CA GLN A 97 -14.07 -2.08 -11.30
C GLN A 97 -14.50 -3.56 -11.23
N CYS A 98 -13.56 -4.50 -11.25
CA CYS A 98 -13.83 -5.94 -11.12
C CYS A 98 -14.62 -6.29 -9.86
N VAL A 99 -14.47 -5.51 -8.79
CA VAL A 99 -15.10 -5.76 -7.48
C VAL A 99 -16.12 -4.68 -7.10
N ILE A 100 -16.56 -3.83 -8.03
CA ILE A 100 -17.50 -2.73 -7.73
C ILE A 100 -18.83 -3.23 -7.13
N MET A 101 -19.30 -4.41 -7.56
CA MET A 101 -20.56 -5.00 -7.07
C MET A 101 -20.52 -5.31 -5.56
N PRO A 102 -19.54 -6.07 -5.03
CA PRO A 102 -19.41 -6.26 -3.59
C PRO A 102 -18.89 -5.02 -2.84
N MET A 103 -18.09 -4.16 -3.48
CA MET A 103 -17.52 -2.95 -2.88
C MET A 103 -18.57 -1.84 -2.66
N GLY A 104 -19.51 -1.69 -3.60
CA GLY A 104 -20.48 -0.60 -3.65
C GLY A 104 -19.92 0.72 -4.23
N ALA A 105 -20.80 1.51 -4.85
CA ALA A 105 -20.41 2.69 -5.62
C ALA A 105 -19.74 3.82 -4.80
N LEU A 106 -20.05 3.93 -3.49
CA LEU A 106 -19.46 4.97 -2.63
C LEU A 106 -17.98 4.70 -2.34
N ALA A 107 -17.65 3.44 -2.07
CA ALA A 107 -16.27 3.00 -1.85
C ALA A 107 -15.46 3.12 -3.15
N TYR A 108 -16.03 2.67 -4.28
CA TYR A 108 -15.42 2.85 -5.60
C TYR A 108 -15.09 4.32 -5.90
N ARG A 109 -16.03 5.24 -5.64
CA ARG A 109 -15.80 6.67 -5.88
C ARG A 109 -14.59 7.19 -5.11
N ARG A 110 -14.41 6.76 -3.86
CA ARG A 110 -13.26 7.14 -3.04
C ARG A 110 -11.94 6.58 -3.60
N GLY A 111 -11.95 5.31 -4.01
CA GLY A 111 -10.82 4.70 -4.70
C GLY A 111 -10.47 5.44 -6.01
N LEU A 112 -11.49 5.84 -6.78
CA LEU A 112 -11.31 6.62 -8.02
C LEU A 112 -10.71 8.01 -7.74
N GLN A 113 -11.07 8.67 -6.64
CA GLN A 113 -10.47 9.95 -6.24
C GLN A 113 -8.99 9.78 -5.92
N ALA A 114 -8.63 8.75 -5.13
CA ALA A 114 -7.23 8.43 -4.85
C ALA A 114 -6.45 8.10 -6.13
N TRP A 115 -7.05 7.32 -7.02
CA TRP A 115 -6.47 6.97 -8.32
C TRP A 115 -6.21 8.21 -9.19
N SER A 116 -7.19 9.12 -9.30
CA SER A 116 -7.04 10.36 -10.06
C SER A 116 -5.94 11.24 -9.47
N ALA A 117 -5.91 11.39 -8.14
CA ALA A 117 -4.91 12.17 -7.44
C ALA A 117 -3.49 11.61 -7.61
N GLU A 118 -3.31 10.29 -7.57
CA GLU A 118 -1.98 9.67 -7.72
C GLU A 118 -1.50 9.63 -9.17
N THR A 119 -2.40 9.40 -10.12
CA THR A 119 -2.04 9.29 -11.56
C THR A 119 -2.00 10.62 -12.28
N GLY A 120 -2.61 11.67 -11.72
CA GLY A 120 -2.79 12.97 -12.35
C GLY A 120 -3.87 12.99 -13.44
N ILE A 121 -4.57 11.88 -13.68
CA ILE A 121 -5.56 11.77 -14.76
C ILE A 121 -6.92 12.26 -14.26
N GLY A 122 -7.57 13.13 -15.05
CA GLY A 122 -8.92 13.61 -14.76
C GLY A 122 -9.00 14.68 -13.66
N LEU A 123 -7.87 15.25 -13.26
CA LEU A 123 -7.85 16.45 -12.42
C LEU A 123 -8.30 17.67 -13.25
N GLU A 124 -9.13 18.54 -12.67
CA GLU A 124 -9.42 19.85 -13.26
C GLU A 124 -8.17 20.73 -13.17
N ASN A 125 -7.85 21.43 -14.26
CA ASN A 125 -6.70 22.35 -14.35
C ASN A 125 -6.86 23.58 -13.45
#